data_AF-A0A1B0F9W2-F1
#
_entry.id   AF-A0A1B0F9W2-F1
#
_cell.length_a   1.000
_cell.length_b   1.000
_cell.length_c   1.000
_cell.angle_alpha   90.00
_cell.angle_beta   90.00
_cell.angle_gamma   90.00
#
_symmetry.space_group_name_H-M   'P 1'
#
loop_
_entity.id
_entity.type
_entity.pdbx_description
1 polymer ?
#
loop_
_entity_poly.entity_id
_entity_poly.type
_entity_poly.pdbx_seq_one_letter_code
_entity_poly.pdbx_strand_id
1 'polypeptide(L)'
;MAGKVDGQKYIGQGRSKKIARIEAAATALRSFIQFKDGAVLTPLKPACNLDFTSDEHLDNDSNKSAISVDSQKKVPDKGPVMLLYELFNDVHFDCSTVDGAQNNCRFKMTVTVNNSKFDGTATANQSIFVRNQENAQYPYKLKTGVHFHLYINTAPCGDARIFSPHENDSGIDKHPNRKARGQLRTKIESGEGTIPVKSSDGIQTWDGVLEGQRLLTMSCSDKIARWNIVGIQGSLLASIVEPIYLHSIVLGSLLHPEHMYRAVCGRIEKSIQGLPPPYHLNKPRLAQVTSSEPRNQAKAPNFGINWTLGDKEVEVVNSLTGKTVNNQISRITKQMFYRKYGNLMKNLPGINERKLTTDYGQTKAKIKDYQIAKRELFAAFRREDLGNWLKKPQEQDEFALPE
;
A
#
# COMPACT_ATOMS: atom_id res chain seq x y z
N MET A 1 -18.81 26.97 -1.61
CA MET A 1 -18.57 27.20 -0.16
C MET A 1 -18.13 28.64 0.01
N ALA A 2 -18.52 29.35 1.06
CA ALA A 2 -18.46 30.80 1.10
C ALA A 2 -17.61 31.30 2.27
N GLY A 3 -16.41 31.81 2.00
CA GLY A 3 -15.46 32.33 2.99
C GLY A 3 -15.20 33.81 2.79
N LYS A 4 -15.14 34.58 3.89
CA LYS A 4 -15.03 36.04 3.90
C LYS A 4 -13.57 36.46 4.07
N VAL A 5 -13.07 37.37 3.25
CA VAL A 5 -11.82 38.12 3.49
C VAL A 5 -12.04 39.58 3.07
N ASP A 6 -11.60 40.53 3.90
CA ASP A 6 -11.88 41.99 3.82
C ASP A 6 -13.37 42.37 3.81
N GLY A 7 -14.22 41.56 4.45
CA GLY A 7 -15.66 41.78 4.44
C GLY A 7 -16.38 41.33 3.16
N GLN A 8 -15.67 40.83 2.14
CA GLN A 8 -16.26 40.22 0.94
C GLN A 8 -16.12 38.70 0.95
N LYS A 9 -17.15 37.99 0.49
CA LYS A 9 -17.27 36.52 0.56
C LYS A 9 -16.97 35.88 -0.79
N TYR A 10 -15.93 35.05 -0.88
CA TYR A 10 -15.55 34.37 -2.12
C TYR A 10 -15.94 32.90 -2.12
N ILE A 11 -16.54 32.46 -3.23
CA ILE A 11 -17.13 31.13 -3.40
C ILE A 11 -16.52 30.44 -4.61
N GLY A 12 -15.80 29.34 -4.38
CA GLY A 12 -15.45 28.38 -5.42
C GLY A 12 -16.42 27.20 -5.45
N GLN A 13 -16.79 26.76 -6.66
CA GLN A 13 -17.56 25.54 -6.91
C GLN A 13 -16.86 24.68 -7.95
N GLY A 14 -16.93 23.36 -7.80
CA GLY A 14 -16.29 22.45 -8.74
C GLY A 14 -16.71 21.01 -8.48
N ARG A 15 -16.61 20.17 -9.52
CA ARG A 15 -17.00 18.74 -9.48
C ARG A 15 -16.10 17.87 -8.59
N SER A 16 -14.99 18.43 -8.08
CA SER A 16 -14.09 17.79 -7.13
C SER A 16 -13.54 18.81 -6.13
N LYS A 17 -13.09 18.35 -4.96
CA LYS A 17 -12.49 19.21 -3.91
C LYS A 17 -11.23 19.92 -4.39
N LYS A 18 -10.43 19.25 -5.21
CA LYS A 18 -9.22 19.83 -5.81
C LYS A 18 -9.61 21.03 -6.67
N ILE A 19 -10.64 20.89 -7.51
CA ILE A 19 -11.13 21.96 -8.38
C ILE A 19 -11.80 23.07 -7.58
N ALA A 20 -12.71 22.75 -6.66
CA ALA A 20 -13.39 23.76 -5.85
C ALA A 20 -12.44 24.55 -4.93
N ARG A 21 -11.36 23.91 -4.44
CA ARG A 21 -10.30 24.56 -3.65
C ARG A 21 -9.38 25.40 -4.52
N ILE A 22 -9.00 24.92 -5.70
CA ILE A 22 -8.23 25.69 -6.69
C ILE A 22 -9.03 26.92 -7.12
N GLU A 23 -10.34 26.78 -7.32
CA GLU A 23 -11.21 27.86 -7.79
C GLU A 23 -11.49 28.90 -6.69
N ALA A 24 -11.72 28.45 -5.44
CA ALA A 24 -11.84 29.35 -4.31
C ALA A 24 -10.51 30.09 -4.01
N ALA A 25 -9.38 29.37 -4.07
CA ALA A 25 -8.06 29.96 -3.86
C ALA A 25 -7.65 30.91 -5.02
N ALA A 26 -7.96 30.55 -6.27
CA ALA A 26 -7.74 31.41 -7.42
C ALA A 26 -8.62 32.68 -7.37
N THR A 27 -9.87 32.55 -6.91
CA THR A 27 -10.77 33.70 -6.75
C THR A 27 -10.29 34.65 -5.65
N ALA A 28 -9.80 34.12 -4.52
CA ALA A 28 -9.19 34.92 -3.47
C ALA A 28 -7.87 35.56 -3.93
N LEU A 29 -7.01 34.83 -4.64
CA LEU A 29 -5.75 35.36 -5.19
C LEU A 29 -5.99 36.49 -6.21
N ARG A 30 -7.04 36.40 -7.03
CA ARG A 30 -7.45 37.48 -7.95
C ARG A 30 -7.93 38.74 -7.23
N SER A 31 -8.39 38.65 -5.97
CA SER A 31 -8.75 39.83 -5.17
C SER A 31 -7.56 40.49 -4.49
N PHE A 32 -6.50 39.72 -4.18
CA PHE A 32 -5.28 40.22 -3.54
C PHE A 32 -4.22 40.71 -4.53
N ILE A 33 -4.25 40.22 -5.77
CA ILE A 33 -3.21 40.51 -6.77
C ILE A 33 -3.89 40.98 -8.07
N GLN A 34 -3.87 42.29 -8.31
CA GLN A 34 -4.09 42.85 -9.64
C GLN A 34 -2.76 42.84 -10.40
N PHE A 35 -2.65 42.00 -11.43
CA PHE A 35 -1.57 42.14 -12.40
C PHE A 35 -1.92 43.28 -13.35
N LYS A 36 -0.91 44.10 -13.69
CA LYS A 36 -1.06 45.37 -14.44
C LYS A 36 -1.80 45.25 -15.78
N ASP A 37 -1.89 44.06 -16.37
CA ASP A 37 -2.39 43.86 -17.74
C ASP A 37 -3.60 42.89 -17.85
N GLY A 38 -4.34 42.64 -16.77
CA GLY A 38 -5.61 41.90 -16.85
C GLY A 38 -5.49 40.39 -17.15
N ALA A 39 -4.32 39.80 -16.99
CA ALA A 39 -4.09 38.36 -17.19
C ALA A 39 -4.92 37.51 -16.20
N VAL A 40 -5.74 36.60 -16.74
CA VAL A 40 -6.61 35.70 -15.96
C VAL A 40 -5.87 34.40 -15.63
N LEU A 41 -5.81 34.05 -14.34
CA LEU A 41 -5.36 32.72 -13.91
C LEU A 41 -6.36 31.66 -14.35
N THR A 42 -6.04 30.91 -15.40
CA THR A 42 -6.80 29.75 -15.84
C THR A 42 -6.46 28.56 -14.94
N PRO A 43 -7.45 27.88 -14.32
CA PRO A 43 -7.19 26.66 -13.58
C PRO A 43 -6.56 25.63 -14.53
N LEU A 44 -5.38 25.12 -14.18
CA LEU A 44 -4.80 23.96 -14.87
C LEU A 44 -5.83 22.83 -14.81
N LYS A 45 -6.34 22.42 -15.97
CA LYS A 45 -7.14 21.19 -16.08
C LYS A 45 -6.28 20.07 -15.49
N PRO A 46 -6.80 19.27 -14.54
CA PRO A 46 -6.09 18.08 -14.11
C PRO A 46 -5.81 17.27 -15.37
N ALA A 47 -4.54 16.94 -15.62
CA ALA A 47 -4.16 16.01 -16.66
C ALA A 47 -5.08 14.78 -16.51
N CYS A 48 -5.92 14.62 -17.51
CA CYS A 48 -6.82 13.49 -17.68
C CYS A 48 -6.00 12.19 -17.62
N ASN A 49 -6.58 11.18 -17.00
CA ASN A 49 -6.21 9.76 -17.02
C ASN A 49 -4.95 9.45 -17.84
N LEU A 50 -3.79 9.42 -17.18
CA LEU A 50 -2.67 8.63 -17.68
C LEU A 50 -3.01 7.18 -17.36
N ASP A 51 -3.75 6.57 -18.29
CA ASP A 51 -3.90 5.14 -18.39
C ASP A 51 -2.57 4.57 -18.92
N PHE A 52 -1.83 3.90 -18.05
CA PHE A 52 -0.56 3.24 -18.41
C PHE A 52 -0.79 1.99 -19.30
N THR A 53 -2.04 1.65 -19.62
CA THR A 53 -2.43 0.45 -20.38
C THR A 53 -3.12 0.72 -21.71
N SER A 54 -3.22 1.98 -22.15
CA SER A 54 -3.82 2.32 -23.44
C SER A 54 -2.76 2.37 -24.56
N ASP A 55 -2.84 1.41 -25.48
CA ASP A 55 -2.15 1.43 -26.78
C ASP A 55 -2.87 2.42 -27.72
N GLU A 56 -2.68 3.73 -27.54
CA GLU A 56 -3.06 4.71 -28.56
C GLU A 56 -1.87 4.99 -29.48
N HIS A 57 -2.03 4.63 -30.75
CA HIS A 57 -1.13 4.98 -31.84
C HIS A 57 -0.99 6.51 -31.92
N LEU A 58 0.22 7.03 -31.72
CA LEU A 58 0.57 8.39 -32.10
C LEU A 58 0.73 8.42 -33.62
N ASP A 59 -0.33 8.81 -34.32
CA ASP A 59 -0.19 9.26 -35.69
C ASP A 59 0.63 10.56 -35.70
N ASN A 60 1.79 10.47 -36.34
CA ASN A 60 2.61 11.61 -36.72
C ASN A 60 1.80 12.48 -37.69
N ASP A 61 1.33 13.64 -37.23
CA ASP A 61 1.02 14.73 -38.14
C ASP A 61 1.90 15.94 -37.83
N SER A 62 2.92 16.08 -38.67
CA SER A 62 3.82 17.21 -38.78
C SER A 62 3.06 18.42 -39.32
N ASN A 63 2.83 19.44 -38.50
CA ASN A 63 3.02 20.87 -38.82
C ASN A 63 2.31 21.77 -37.80
N LYS A 64 3.10 22.49 -36.98
CA LYS A 64 3.04 23.96 -36.88
C LYS A 64 4.11 24.51 -35.92
N SER A 65 5.12 25.11 -36.55
CA SER A 65 5.84 26.34 -36.17
C SER A 65 6.19 26.61 -34.71
N ALA A 66 7.51 26.69 -34.49
CA ALA A 66 8.15 27.33 -33.37
C ALA A 66 7.64 28.76 -33.10
N ILE A 67 7.46 29.08 -31.82
CA ILE A 67 7.58 30.43 -31.27
C ILE A 67 8.46 30.33 -30.03
N SER A 68 9.67 30.88 -30.12
CA SER A 68 10.54 31.17 -28.99
C SER A 68 10.27 32.59 -28.51
N VAL A 69 9.82 32.80 -27.26
CA VAL A 69 10.04 34.07 -26.52
C VAL A 69 10.01 33.82 -24.99
N ASP A 70 11.13 34.16 -24.38
CA ASP A 70 11.42 34.69 -23.03
C ASP A 70 10.66 34.28 -21.74
N SER A 71 11.49 33.89 -20.76
CA SER A 71 11.52 34.42 -19.39
C SER A 71 10.19 34.64 -18.65
N GLN A 72 9.52 33.56 -18.23
CA GLN A 72 8.53 33.62 -17.15
C GLN A 72 8.90 32.68 -16.00
N LYS A 73 9.03 33.25 -14.80
CA LYS A 73 9.33 32.55 -13.53
C LYS A 73 8.35 31.39 -13.35
N LYS A 74 8.90 30.17 -13.22
CA LYS A 74 8.17 28.94 -12.91
C LYS A 74 7.22 29.16 -11.73
N VAL A 75 5.94 28.84 -11.94
CA VAL A 75 4.98 28.60 -10.85
C VAL A 75 5.58 27.50 -9.96
N PRO A 76 5.61 27.64 -8.62
CA PRO A 76 6.14 26.58 -7.77
C PRO A 76 5.28 25.32 -7.94
N ASP A 77 5.92 24.20 -8.27
CA ASP A 77 5.32 22.87 -8.45
C ASP A 77 4.88 22.23 -7.11
N LYS A 78 4.61 23.06 -6.09
CA LYS A 78 4.42 22.63 -4.71
C LYS A 78 2.94 22.64 -4.38
N GLY A 79 2.42 21.47 -4.03
CA GLY A 79 1.05 21.34 -3.53
C GLY A 79 0.78 22.20 -2.28
N PRO A 80 -0.46 22.72 -2.10
CA PRO A 80 -0.80 23.83 -1.20
C PRO A 80 -0.54 23.58 0.30
N VAL A 81 -0.49 22.32 0.76
CA VAL A 81 -0.13 22.00 2.15
C VAL A 81 1.34 22.29 2.45
N MET A 82 2.22 22.10 1.47
CA MET A 82 3.65 22.40 1.62
C MET A 82 3.92 23.88 1.51
N LEU A 83 3.18 24.59 0.64
CA LEU A 83 3.21 26.05 0.64
C LEU A 83 2.79 26.61 2.00
N LEU A 84 1.80 26.02 2.66
CA LEU A 84 1.41 26.43 4.02
C LEU A 84 2.54 26.20 5.04
N TYR A 85 3.17 25.03 5.06
CA TYR A 85 4.30 24.77 5.96
C TYR A 85 5.57 25.57 5.63
N GLU A 86 5.75 25.99 4.38
CA GLU A 86 6.88 26.85 3.97
C GLU A 86 6.65 28.32 4.29
N LEU A 87 5.41 28.77 4.19
CA LEU A 87 5.05 30.18 4.40
C LEU A 87 4.74 30.49 5.87
N PHE A 88 4.41 29.49 6.68
CA PHE A 88 3.97 29.67 8.06
C PHE A 88 4.54 28.59 8.99
N ASN A 89 5.10 29.04 10.11
CA ASN A 89 5.74 28.16 11.10
C ASN A 89 4.74 27.60 12.14
N ASP A 90 3.51 28.08 12.16
CA ASP A 90 2.48 27.82 13.17
C ASP A 90 1.25 27.05 12.62
N VAL A 91 1.46 26.21 11.61
CA VAL A 91 0.38 25.46 10.95
C VAL A 91 -0.07 24.25 11.80
N HIS A 92 -1.33 24.27 12.26
CA HIS A 92 -1.96 23.16 12.98
C HIS A 92 -3.15 22.59 12.21
N PHE A 93 -3.33 21.26 12.21
CA PHE A 93 -4.45 20.61 11.52
C PHE A 93 -5.30 19.80 12.51
N ASP A 94 -6.59 20.12 12.58
CA ASP A 94 -7.60 19.42 13.39
C ASP A 94 -8.62 18.72 12.50
N CYS A 95 -8.87 17.43 12.74
CA CYS A 95 -9.92 16.69 12.04
C CYS A 95 -11.12 16.51 12.96
N SER A 96 -12.31 16.96 12.53
CA SER A 96 -13.57 16.73 13.22
C SER A 96 -14.60 16.07 12.30
N THR A 97 -15.46 15.24 12.87
CA THR A 97 -16.60 14.67 12.15
C THR A 97 -17.78 15.63 12.26
N VAL A 98 -18.43 15.92 11.14
CA VAL A 98 -19.68 16.68 11.11
C VAL A 98 -20.80 15.69 10.87
N ASP A 99 -21.55 15.38 11.92
CA ASP A 99 -22.71 14.50 11.84
C ASP A 99 -23.83 15.19 11.04
N GLY A 100 -24.20 14.56 9.93
CA GLY A 100 -25.23 15.05 9.03
C GLY A 100 -25.75 13.92 8.14
N ALA A 101 -26.90 13.38 8.53
CA ALA A 101 -27.65 12.28 7.92
C ALA A 101 -26.94 10.91 7.94
N GLN A 102 -27.72 9.86 8.26
CA GLN A 102 -27.31 8.49 8.57
C GLN A 102 -26.43 7.79 7.52
N ASN A 103 -26.23 8.39 6.34
CA ASN A 103 -25.45 7.83 5.23
C ASN A 103 -24.33 8.74 4.67
N ASN A 104 -24.06 9.92 5.27
CA ASN A 104 -23.11 10.90 4.72
C ASN A 104 -22.16 11.49 5.79
N CYS A 105 -21.30 10.66 6.39
CA CYS A 105 -20.24 11.17 7.25
C CYS A 105 -19.39 12.22 6.50
N ARG A 106 -19.41 13.46 6.98
CA ARG A 106 -18.57 14.55 6.49
C ARG A 106 -17.40 14.72 7.44
N PHE A 107 -16.19 14.51 6.95
CA PHE A 107 -14.97 14.89 7.64
C PHE A 107 -14.72 16.37 7.40
N LYS A 108 -14.39 17.10 8.45
CA LYS A 108 -13.98 18.50 8.41
C LYS A 108 -12.53 18.55 8.88
N MET A 109 -11.62 18.88 7.97
CA MET A 109 -10.25 19.20 8.30
C MET A 109 -10.15 20.71 8.48
N THR A 110 -9.80 21.16 9.67
CA THR A 110 -9.57 22.57 10.01
C THR A 110 -8.07 22.78 10.04
N VAL A 111 -7.55 23.73 9.28
CA VAL A 111 -6.16 24.18 9.41
C VAL A 111 -6.15 25.54 10.11
N THR A 112 -5.36 25.65 11.18
CA THR A 112 -5.12 26.90 11.90
C THR A 112 -3.75 27.44 11.50
N VAL A 113 -3.69 28.68 11.02
CA VAL A 113 -2.47 29.38 10.60
C VAL A 113 -2.61 30.85 10.99
N ASN A 114 -1.64 31.43 11.70
CA ASN A 114 -1.68 32.81 12.23
C ASN A 114 -3.02 33.12 12.95
N ASN A 115 -3.42 32.24 13.88
CA ASN A 115 -4.71 32.29 14.60
C ASN A 115 -5.98 32.28 13.71
N SER A 116 -5.86 32.05 12.40
CA SER A 116 -6.96 31.97 11.46
C SER A 116 -7.28 30.51 11.13
N LYS A 117 -8.56 30.14 11.18
CA LYS A 117 -9.03 28.77 10.92
C LYS A 117 -9.63 28.64 9.52
N PHE A 118 -9.22 27.61 8.78
CA PHE A 118 -9.69 27.32 7.44
C PHE A 118 -10.20 25.89 7.35
N ASP A 119 -11.41 25.72 6.83
CA ASP A 119 -12.10 24.43 6.81
C ASP A 119 -12.09 23.79 5.42
N GLY A 120 -11.67 22.53 5.35
CA GLY A 120 -11.84 21.64 4.20
C GLY A 120 -12.80 20.51 4.56
N THR A 121 -13.95 20.44 3.89
CA THR A 121 -14.92 19.34 4.13
C THR A 121 -14.81 18.24 3.09
N ALA A 122 -15.05 17.01 3.54
CA ALA A 122 -14.93 15.79 2.76
C ALA A 122 -16.06 14.81 3.06
N THR A 123 -16.84 14.42 2.05
CA THR A 123 -17.85 13.35 2.18
C THR A 123 -17.23 11.96 2.09
N ALA A 124 -17.78 11.01 2.85
CA ALA A 124 -17.48 9.57 2.78
C ALA A 124 -17.68 8.95 1.38
N ASN A 125 -18.41 9.61 0.48
CA ASN A 125 -18.68 9.12 -0.89
C ASN A 125 -17.40 8.86 -1.71
N GLN A 126 -16.29 9.52 -1.41
CA GLN A 126 -15.01 9.30 -2.07
C GLN A 126 -14.15 8.18 -1.43
N SER A 127 -14.53 7.69 -0.25
CA SER A 127 -13.84 6.55 0.37
C SER A 127 -14.12 5.28 -0.42
N ILE A 128 -13.13 4.38 -0.49
CA ILE A 128 -13.35 3.01 -0.98
C ILE A 128 -14.02 2.11 0.06
N PHE A 129 -14.14 2.57 1.31
CA PHE A 129 -14.77 1.86 2.42
C PHE A 129 -16.17 2.40 2.73
N VAL A 130 -17.02 1.52 3.25
CA VAL A 130 -18.34 1.82 3.84
C VAL A 130 -18.43 1.21 5.23
N ARG A 131 -19.36 1.71 6.05
CA ARG A 131 -19.66 1.10 7.35
C ARG A 131 -20.23 -0.30 7.14
N ASN A 132 -19.78 -1.24 7.97
CA ASN A 132 -20.36 -2.57 8.00
C ASN A 132 -21.50 -2.61 9.01
N GLN A 133 -22.73 -2.61 8.51
CA GLN A 133 -23.93 -2.70 9.37
C GLN A 133 -24.26 -4.15 9.75
N GLU A 134 -23.77 -5.12 8.97
CA GLU A 134 -24.07 -6.55 9.12
C GLU A 134 -23.11 -7.24 10.08
N ASN A 135 -21.86 -6.78 10.14
CA ASN A 135 -20.83 -7.37 10.99
C ASN A 135 -20.16 -6.32 11.88
N ALA A 136 -20.66 -6.20 13.11
CA ALA A 136 -20.13 -5.26 14.10
C ALA A 136 -18.66 -5.54 14.49
N GLN A 137 -18.15 -6.75 14.25
CA GLN A 137 -16.76 -7.11 14.53
C GLN A 137 -15.79 -6.41 13.58
N TYR A 138 -16.21 -6.14 12.34
CA TYR A 138 -15.41 -5.45 11.32
C TYR A 138 -16.12 -4.16 10.94
N PRO A 139 -15.88 -3.03 11.64
CA PRO A 139 -16.68 -1.81 11.50
C PRO A 139 -16.77 -1.22 10.10
N TYR A 140 -15.85 -1.59 9.20
CA TYR A 140 -15.82 -1.16 7.81
C TYR A 140 -15.62 -2.34 6.84
N LYS A 141 -16.14 -2.20 5.61
CA LYS A 141 -15.87 -3.11 4.49
C LYS A 141 -15.63 -2.32 3.21
N LEU A 142 -15.00 -2.96 2.22
CA LEU A 142 -14.83 -2.35 0.90
C LEU A 142 -16.18 -2.14 0.22
N LYS A 143 -16.28 -1.10 -0.59
CA LYS A 143 -17.42 -0.91 -1.49
C LYS A 143 -17.46 -2.02 -2.53
N THR A 144 -18.66 -2.45 -2.88
CA THR A 144 -18.89 -3.37 -4.00
C THR A 144 -18.23 -2.83 -5.28
N GLY A 145 -17.55 -3.71 -6.01
CA GLY A 145 -16.85 -3.38 -7.25
C GLY A 145 -15.43 -2.81 -7.06
N VAL A 146 -14.97 -2.62 -5.82
CA VAL A 146 -13.56 -2.26 -5.56
C VAL A 146 -12.71 -3.52 -5.46
N HIS A 147 -11.71 -3.62 -6.32
CA HIS A 147 -10.78 -4.74 -6.38
C HIS A 147 -9.33 -4.25 -6.37
N PHE A 148 -8.44 -5.06 -5.79
CA PHE A 148 -7.00 -4.81 -5.80
C PHE A 148 -6.29 -5.84 -6.68
N HIS A 149 -5.41 -5.35 -7.53
CA HIS A 149 -4.65 -6.16 -8.48
C HIS A 149 -3.16 -5.95 -8.20
N LEU A 150 -2.41 -7.06 -8.09
CA LEU A 150 -0.96 -7.00 -7.86
C LEU A 150 -0.22 -7.22 -9.18
N TYR A 151 0.57 -6.24 -9.60
CA TYR A 151 1.54 -6.42 -10.68
C TYR A 151 2.93 -6.70 -10.11
N ILE A 152 3.64 -7.66 -10.70
CA ILE A 152 5.06 -7.94 -10.43
C ILE A 152 5.74 -8.14 -11.78
N ASN A 153 6.83 -7.43 -12.05
CA ASN A 153 7.56 -7.54 -13.31
C ASN A 153 8.09 -8.95 -13.63
N THR A 154 8.26 -9.80 -12.62
CA THR A 154 8.72 -11.19 -12.78
C THR A 154 8.18 -12.08 -11.67
N ALA A 155 8.00 -13.38 -11.93
CA ALA A 155 7.44 -14.34 -10.96
C ALA A 155 8.07 -14.21 -9.55
N PRO A 156 7.27 -14.17 -8.47
CA PRO A 156 7.78 -13.89 -7.13
C PRO A 156 8.84 -14.92 -6.70
N CYS A 157 9.91 -14.47 -6.04
CA CYS A 157 10.94 -15.40 -5.58
C CYS A 157 10.35 -16.44 -4.61
N GLY A 158 10.90 -17.65 -4.63
CA GLY A 158 10.36 -18.80 -3.90
C GLY A 158 9.78 -19.85 -4.86
N ASP A 159 8.76 -20.59 -4.42
CA ASP A 159 8.18 -21.73 -5.14
C ASP A 159 7.66 -21.40 -6.55
N ALA A 160 7.15 -20.17 -6.77
CA ALA A 160 6.62 -19.77 -8.08
C ALA A 160 7.70 -19.72 -9.17
N ARG A 161 8.99 -19.69 -8.80
CA ARG A 161 10.14 -19.67 -9.72
C ARG A 161 10.90 -21.00 -9.73
N ILE A 162 10.40 -22.04 -9.06
CA ILE A 162 11.03 -23.37 -9.05
C ILE A 162 10.48 -24.19 -10.22
N PHE A 163 10.94 -23.82 -11.42
CA PHE A 163 10.69 -24.53 -12.66
C PHE A 163 11.73 -24.14 -13.71
N SER A 164 11.94 -24.99 -14.71
CA SER A 164 12.73 -24.63 -15.88
C SER A 164 11.80 -24.00 -16.93
N PRO A 165 12.04 -22.76 -17.40
CA PRO A 165 11.21 -22.15 -18.44
C PRO A 165 11.17 -22.90 -19.78
N HIS A 166 12.05 -23.89 -19.94
CA HIS A 166 12.18 -24.75 -21.12
C HIS A 166 11.65 -26.18 -20.88
N GLU A 167 10.99 -26.45 -19.75
CA GLU A 167 10.30 -27.73 -19.52
C GLU A 167 9.08 -27.82 -20.44
N ASN A 168 8.99 -28.88 -21.25
CA ASN A 168 7.79 -29.18 -22.03
C ASN A 168 6.67 -29.63 -21.08
N ASP A 169 5.44 -29.15 -21.33
CA ASP A 169 4.23 -29.28 -20.50
C ASP A 169 3.65 -30.73 -20.46
N SER A 170 4.53 -31.71 -20.30
CA SER A 170 4.24 -33.14 -20.44
C SER A 170 3.47 -33.75 -19.25
N GLY A 171 2.82 -32.92 -18.43
CA GLY A 171 1.96 -33.31 -17.29
C GLY A 171 2.65 -34.05 -16.13
N ILE A 172 3.82 -34.65 -16.38
CA ILE A 172 4.63 -35.38 -15.42
C ILE A 172 5.95 -34.64 -15.29
N ASP A 173 6.06 -33.90 -14.19
CA ASP A 173 7.32 -33.32 -13.75
C ASP A 173 8.37 -34.40 -13.45
N LYS A 174 9.31 -34.59 -14.37
CA LYS A 174 10.44 -35.51 -14.24
C LYS A 174 11.66 -34.86 -13.57
N HIS A 175 11.55 -33.62 -13.08
CA HIS A 175 12.71 -32.88 -12.58
C HIS A 175 13.22 -33.51 -11.25
N PRO A 176 14.55 -33.71 -11.07
CA PRO A 176 15.12 -34.32 -9.86
C PRO A 176 14.71 -33.62 -8.56
N ASN A 177 14.49 -32.30 -8.62
CA ASN A 177 14.03 -31.48 -7.49
C ASN A 177 12.49 -31.47 -7.28
N ARG A 178 11.71 -32.40 -7.85
CA ARG A 178 10.25 -32.48 -7.63
C ARG A 178 9.87 -32.48 -6.15
N LYS A 179 10.66 -33.17 -5.30
CA LYS A 179 10.46 -33.22 -3.84
C LYS A 179 10.58 -31.85 -3.15
N ALA A 180 11.23 -30.87 -3.78
CA ALA A 180 11.41 -29.52 -3.24
C ALA A 180 10.33 -28.52 -3.69
N ARG A 181 9.42 -28.93 -4.59
CA ARG A 181 8.31 -28.08 -5.06
C ARG A 181 7.26 -27.95 -3.96
N GLY A 182 6.68 -26.77 -3.82
CA GLY A 182 5.73 -26.44 -2.76
C GLY A 182 6.37 -26.11 -1.42
N GLN A 183 7.62 -26.50 -1.15
CA GLN A 183 8.26 -26.24 0.13
C GLN A 183 8.38 -24.73 0.40
N LEU A 184 8.27 -24.35 1.67
CA LEU A 184 8.57 -23.01 2.16
C LEU A 184 10.05 -22.68 1.93
N ARG A 185 10.32 -21.41 1.61
CA ARG A 185 11.66 -20.95 1.24
C ARG A 185 12.03 -19.65 1.94
N THR A 186 13.31 -19.47 2.20
CA THR A 186 13.87 -18.21 2.73
C THR A 186 14.75 -17.53 1.72
N LYS A 187 14.74 -16.20 1.76
CA LYS A 187 15.70 -15.38 1.03
C LYS A 187 17.08 -15.61 1.61
N ILE A 188 18.07 -15.73 0.73
CA ILE A 188 19.47 -15.79 1.12
C ILE A 188 19.91 -14.37 1.44
N GLU A 189 20.61 -14.19 2.57
CA GLU A 189 21.23 -12.92 2.90
C GLU A 189 22.28 -12.55 1.84
N SER A 190 22.31 -11.28 1.42
CA SER A 190 23.22 -10.78 0.37
C SER A 190 23.06 -11.45 -1.01
N GLY A 191 21.88 -12.05 -1.29
CA GLY A 191 21.56 -12.65 -2.58
C GLY A 191 20.11 -12.43 -3.02
N GLU A 192 19.84 -12.67 -4.30
CA GLU A 192 18.50 -12.51 -4.91
C GLU A 192 17.69 -13.82 -4.92
N GLY A 193 18.36 -14.93 -4.59
CA GLY A 193 17.80 -16.29 -4.58
C GLY A 193 17.08 -16.68 -3.29
N THR A 194 16.58 -17.91 -3.27
CA THR A 194 15.94 -18.51 -2.09
C THR A 194 16.40 -19.95 -1.89
N ILE A 195 16.40 -20.41 -0.64
CA ILE A 195 16.67 -21.81 -0.26
C ILE A 195 15.45 -22.42 0.46
N PRO A 196 15.20 -23.74 0.34
CA PRO A 196 14.18 -24.40 1.16
C PRO A 196 14.45 -24.22 2.65
N VAL A 197 13.37 -24.09 3.43
CA VAL A 197 13.45 -24.13 4.90
C VAL A 197 13.82 -25.54 5.33
N LYS A 198 14.84 -25.67 6.18
CA LYS A 198 15.22 -26.96 6.78
C LYS A 198 14.56 -27.14 8.13
N SER A 199 14.28 -28.39 8.51
CA SER A 199 13.72 -28.72 9.83
C SER A 199 14.64 -28.30 10.99
N SER A 200 15.94 -28.16 10.73
CA SER A 200 16.96 -27.71 11.70
C SER A 200 17.07 -26.19 11.84
N ASP A 201 16.39 -25.39 11.01
CA ASP A 201 16.60 -23.93 10.96
C ASP A 201 16.09 -23.18 12.22
N GLY A 202 15.56 -23.91 13.21
CA GLY A 202 15.29 -23.41 14.56
C GLY A 202 14.38 -22.19 14.62
N ILE A 203 14.36 -21.54 15.78
CA ILE A 203 13.77 -20.22 15.97
C ILE A 203 14.90 -19.20 15.86
N GLN A 204 14.68 -18.10 15.12
CA GLN A 204 15.62 -16.98 15.10
C GLN A 204 15.57 -16.25 16.45
N THR A 205 16.71 -16.08 17.10
CA THR A 205 16.85 -15.28 18.33
C THR A 205 17.46 -13.90 18.01
N TRP A 206 17.17 -12.91 18.85
CA TRP A 206 17.61 -11.54 18.62
C TRP A 206 19.13 -11.39 18.74
N ASP A 207 19.68 -11.91 19.82
CA ASP A 207 21.12 -12.01 20.10
C ASP A 207 21.86 -12.77 18.99
N GLY A 208 21.37 -13.94 18.61
CA GLY A 208 22.00 -14.79 17.59
C GLY A 208 22.13 -14.07 16.26
N VAL A 209 21.07 -13.39 15.81
CA VAL A 209 21.12 -12.60 14.57
C VAL A 209 22.11 -11.43 14.68
N LEU A 210 22.16 -10.73 15.82
CA LEU A 210 23.11 -9.64 16.05
C LEU A 210 24.57 -10.13 16.10
N GLU A 211 24.80 -11.34 16.59
CA GLU A 211 26.11 -12.01 16.64
C GLU A 211 26.52 -12.67 15.29
N GLY A 212 25.70 -12.52 14.25
CA GLY A 212 26.03 -12.96 12.89
C GLY A 212 25.37 -14.27 12.44
N GLN A 213 24.40 -14.80 13.20
CA GLN A 213 23.51 -15.83 12.65
C GLN A 213 22.68 -15.26 11.49
N ARG A 214 22.43 -16.09 10.48
CA ARG A 214 21.77 -15.68 9.24
C ARG A 214 20.36 -15.16 9.49
N LEU A 215 20.04 -13.99 8.94
CA LEU A 215 18.69 -13.44 8.99
C LEU A 215 17.76 -14.13 7.98
N LEU A 216 16.87 -15.01 8.45
CA LEU A 216 16.00 -15.81 7.61
C LEU A 216 14.65 -15.12 7.36
N THR A 217 14.42 -14.68 6.12
CA THR A 217 13.17 -14.01 5.71
C THR A 217 12.42 -14.84 4.68
N MET A 218 11.15 -15.15 4.93
CA MET A 218 10.30 -15.92 4.01
C MET A 218 10.26 -15.33 2.60
N SER A 219 10.15 -16.21 1.60
CA SER A 219 10.10 -15.86 0.18
C SER A 219 8.86 -15.04 -0.19
N CYS A 220 8.89 -14.38 -1.34
CA CYS A 220 7.74 -13.60 -1.81
C CYS A 220 6.54 -14.50 -2.14
N SER A 221 6.78 -15.68 -2.73
CA SER A 221 5.75 -16.69 -3.00
C SER A 221 5.00 -17.10 -1.73
N ASP A 222 5.75 -17.37 -0.64
CA ASP A 222 5.17 -17.77 0.65
C ASP A 222 4.38 -16.62 1.30
N LYS A 223 4.85 -15.38 1.16
CA LYS A 223 4.14 -14.19 1.65
C LYS A 223 2.82 -13.94 0.90
N ILE A 224 2.81 -14.14 -0.41
CA ILE A 224 1.58 -14.05 -1.21
C ILE A 224 0.61 -15.17 -0.82
N ALA A 225 1.09 -16.40 -0.65
CA ALA A 225 0.26 -17.51 -0.15
C ALA A 225 -0.36 -17.20 1.22
N ARG A 226 0.41 -16.55 2.10
CA ARG A 226 -0.12 -16.04 3.36
C ARG A 226 -1.22 -15.00 3.16
N TRP A 227 -1.03 -14.02 2.27
CA TRP A 227 -2.05 -13.02 1.96
C TRP A 227 -3.33 -13.63 1.41
N ASN A 228 -3.24 -14.75 0.70
CA ASN A 228 -4.41 -15.50 0.24
C ASN A 228 -5.17 -16.24 1.35
N ILE A 229 -4.69 -16.25 2.58
CA ILE A 229 -5.44 -16.73 3.76
C ILE A 229 -5.83 -15.58 4.69
N VAL A 230 -4.88 -14.74 5.06
CA VAL A 230 -5.09 -13.73 6.12
C VAL A 230 -5.42 -12.33 5.58
N GLY A 231 -5.50 -12.19 4.26
CA GLY A 231 -5.65 -10.92 3.57
C GLY A 231 -4.38 -10.05 3.58
N ILE A 232 -4.37 -9.04 2.71
CA ILE A 232 -3.25 -8.10 2.52
C ILE A 232 -3.19 -7.00 3.58
N GLN A 233 -4.28 -6.74 4.30
CA GLN A 233 -4.42 -5.64 5.28
C GLN A 233 -3.56 -5.84 6.54
N GLY A 234 -3.19 -7.08 6.85
CA GLY A 234 -2.43 -7.41 8.05
C GLY A 234 -3.24 -7.31 9.35
N SER A 235 -2.61 -7.64 10.48
CA SER A 235 -3.31 -7.80 11.75
C SER A 235 -3.92 -6.52 12.28
N LEU A 236 -3.23 -5.38 12.17
CA LEU A 236 -3.72 -4.12 12.74
C LEU A 236 -5.01 -3.67 12.05
N LEU A 237 -5.02 -3.60 10.71
CA LEU A 237 -6.22 -3.18 9.98
C LEU A 237 -7.36 -4.21 10.08
N ALA A 238 -7.06 -5.48 10.34
CA ALA A 238 -8.09 -6.50 10.57
C ALA A 238 -8.95 -6.24 11.82
N SER A 239 -8.60 -5.28 12.69
CA SER A 239 -9.50 -4.82 13.76
C SER A 239 -10.57 -3.82 13.29
N ILE A 240 -10.43 -3.29 12.08
CA ILE A 240 -11.25 -2.19 11.53
C ILE A 240 -12.00 -2.67 10.28
N VAL A 241 -11.33 -3.40 9.40
CA VAL A 241 -11.86 -3.80 8.10
C VAL A 241 -11.95 -5.31 7.96
N GLU A 242 -12.94 -5.78 7.20
CA GLU A 242 -12.98 -7.17 6.72
C GLU A 242 -11.68 -7.52 5.96
N PRO A 243 -11.29 -8.81 5.91
CA PRO A 243 -10.11 -9.27 5.18
C PRO A 243 -10.16 -8.85 3.71
N ILE A 244 -9.09 -8.21 3.24
CA ILE A 244 -8.97 -7.73 1.86
C ILE A 244 -8.06 -8.70 1.11
N TYR A 245 -8.51 -9.17 -0.05
CA TYR A 245 -7.74 -10.08 -0.90
C TYR A 245 -7.41 -9.46 -2.25
N LEU A 246 -6.36 -9.97 -2.89
CA LEU A 246 -6.03 -9.63 -4.26
C LEU A 246 -7.01 -10.34 -5.20
N HIS A 247 -7.62 -9.59 -6.10
CA HIS A 247 -8.50 -10.14 -7.13
C HIS A 247 -7.69 -10.80 -8.26
N SER A 248 -6.55 -10.22 -8.62
CA SER A 248 -5.62 -10.82 -9.57
C SER A 248 -4.16 -10.56 -9.23
N ILE A 249 -3.30 -11.41 -9.79
CA ILE A 249 -1.84 -11.25 -9.83
C ILE A 249 -1.42 -11.28 -11.30
N VAL A 250 -0.79 -10.20 -11.75
CA VAL A 250 -0.32 -10.02 -13.12
C VAL A 250 1.21 -10.04 -13.12
N LEU A 251 1.80 -10.88 -13.97
CA LEU A 251 3.26 -11.00 -14.10
C LEU A 251 3.76 -10.38 -15.40
N GLY A 252 4.85 -9.62 -15.31
CA GLY A 252 5.58 -9.10 -16.46
C GLY A 252 6.34 -10.19 -17.24
N SER A 253 6.78 -11.24 -16.54
CA SER A 253 7.57 -12.34 -17.12
C SER A 253 7.51 -13.59 -16.24
N LEU A 254 7.89 -14.74 -16.82
CA LEU A 254 8.02 -16.03 -16.13
C LEU A 254 6.72 -16.54 -15.48
N LEU A 255 5.54 -16.26 -16.06
CA LEU A 255 4.33 -16.94 -15.61
C LEU A 255 4.33 -18.36 -16.16
N HIS A 256 4.37 -19.32 -15.24
CA HIS A 256 3.90 -20.67 -15.51
C HIS A 256 2.65 -20.90 -14.67
N PRO A 257 1.45 -21.05 -15.28
CA PRO A 257 0.18 -21.10 -14.55
C PRO A 257 0.17 -22.12 -13.41
N GLU A 258 0.59 -23.36 -13.67
CA GLU A 258 0.63 -24.43 -12.67
C GLU A 258 1.58 -24.15 -11.50
N HIS A 259 2.81 -23.70 -11.76
CA HIS A 259 3.75 -23.37 -10.68
C HIS A 259 3.31 -22.16 -9.88
N MET A 260 2.74 -21.14 -10.55
CA MET A 260 2.22 -19.97 -9.88
C MET A 260 1.00 -20.32 -9.01
N TYR A 261 0.04 -21.09 -9.54
CA TYR A 261 -1.13 -21.56 -8.78
C TYR A 261 -0.71 -22.37 -7.55
N ARG A 262 0.16 -23.38 -7.75
CA ARG A 262 0.73 -24.18 -6.64
C ARG A 262 1.33 -23.25 -5.58
N ALA A 263 2.18 -22.32 -5.99
CA ALA A 263 2.94 -21.47 -5.06
C ALA A 263 2.06 -20.54 -4.23
N VAL A 264 1.00 -19.98 -4.80
CA VAL A 264 0.18 -18.94 -4.14
C VAL A 264 -1.07 -19.46 -3.45
N CYS A 265 -1.60 -20.64 -3.81
CA CYS A 265 -2.79 -21.19 -3.14
C CYS A 265 -2.85 -22.72 -3.18
N GLY A 266 -2.51 -23.37 -4.30
CA GLY A 266 -2.78 -24.80 -4.52
C GLY A 266 -2.08 -25.74 -3.53
N ARG A 267 -0.87 -25.40 -3.07
CA ARG A 267 -0.08 -26.27 -2.17
C ARG A 267 -0.62 -26.39 -0.74
N ILE A 268 -1.59 -25.57 -0.34
CA ILE A 268 -2.24 -25.65 0.98
C ILE A 268 -3.75 -25.91 0.87
N GLU A 269 -4.27 -26.11 -0.34
CA GLU A 269 -5.70 -26.13 -0.60
C GLU A 269 -6.42 -27.31 0.06
N LYS A 270 -5.78 -28.49 0.07
CA LYS A 270 -6.35 -29.71 0.65
C LYS A 270 -6.27 -29.74 2.17
N SER A 271 -5.32 -29.00 2.73
CA SER A 271 -5.07 -28.97 4.16
C SER A 271 -5.85 -27.85 4.82
N ILE A 272 -5.86 -26.62 4.30
CA ILE A 272 -6.45 -25.47 5.01
C ILE A 272 -7.91 -25.71 5.42
N GLN A 273 -8.24 -25.51 6.70
CA GLN A 273 -9.58 -25.79 7.24
C GLN A 273 -9.89 -24.93 8.45
N GLY A 274 -11.17 -24.77 8.82
CA GLY A 274 -11.53 -24.10 10.10
C GLY A 274 -11.15 -22.62 10.18
N LEU A 275 -11.13 -21.91 9.04
CA LEU A 275 -10.90 -20.46 9.03
C LEU A 275 -12.10 -19.72 9.63
N PRO A 276 -11.88 -18.68 10.48
CA PRO A 276 -12.96 -17.90 11.04
C PRO A 276 -13.61 -17.05 9.94
N PRO A 277 -14.95 -17.00 9.80
CA PRO A 277 -15.59 -16.08 8.88
C PRO A 277 -15.18 -14.62 9.16
N PRO A 278 -14.94 -13.79 8.13
CA PRO A 278 -15.05 -14.06 6.68
C PRO A 278 -13.71 -14.50 6.01
N TYR A 279 -12.73 -14.99 6.76
CA TYR A 279 -11.48 -15.49 6.20
C TYR A 279 -11.71 -16.77 5.39
N HIS A 280 -11.01 -16.88 4.25
CA HIS A 280 -11.10 -18.02 3.35
C HIS A 280 -9.81 -18.15 2.53
N LEU A 281 -9.65 -19.26 1.79
CA LEU A 281 -8.59 -19.39 0.80
C LEU A 281 -8.96 -18.62 -0.48
N ASN A 282 -8.31 -17.48 -0.69
CA ASN A 282 -8.41 -16.71 -1.93
C ASN A 282 -7.64 -17.38 -3.06
N LYS A 283 -8.28 -17.46 -4.23
CA LYS A 283 -7.69 -17.97 -5.48
C LYS A 283 -7.67 -16.82 -6.50
N PRO A 284 -6.62 -15.98 -6.51
CA PRO A 284 -6.57 -14.82 -7.40
C PRO A 284 -6.47 -15.26 -8.86
N ARG A 285 -7.04 -14.46 -9.77
CA ARG A 285 -6.82 -14.65 -11.21
C ARG A 285 -5.34 -14.43 -11.54
N LEU A 286 -4.77 -15.31 -12.36
CA LEU A 286 -3.39 -15.21 -12.81
C LEU A 286 -3.36 -14.74 -14.26
N ALA A 287 -2.53 -13.74 -14.56
CA ALA A 287 -2.35 -13.24 -15.91
C ALA A 287 -0.88 -12.90 -16.17
N GLN A 288 -0.48 -12.98 -17.43
CA GLN A 288 0.79 -12.44 -17.91
C GLN A 288 0.50 -11.28 -18.85
N VAL A 289 1.36 -10.26 -18.84
CA VAL A 289 1.34 -9.21 -19.86
C VAL A 289 1.67 -9.79 -21.24
N THR A 290 1.18 -9.14 -22.30
CA THR A 290 1.42 -9.51 -23.70
C THR A 290 2.86 -9.24 -24.14
N SER A 291 3.45 -8.14 -23.66
CA SER A 291 4.84 -7.76 -23.94
C SER A 291 5.70 -7.97 -22.71
N SER A 292 6.42 -9.09 -22.66
CA SER A 292 7.32 -9.41 -21.56
C SER A 292 8.66 -8.69 -21.71
N GLU A 293 9.14 -8.07 -20.63
CA GLU A 293 10.50 -7.53 -20.59
C GLU A 293 11.54 -8.67 -20.65
N PRO A 294 12.59 -8.53 -21.47
CA PRO A 294 13.67 -9.51 -21.50
C PRO A 294 14.43 -9.53 -20.18
N ARG A 295 15.01 -10.68 -19.84
CA ARG A 295 15.81 -10.82 -18.61
C ARG A 295 17.04 -9.91 -18.67
N ASN A 296 17.06 -8.89 -17.81
CA ASN A 296 18.27 -8.11 -17.57
C ASN A 296 19.19 -8.86 -16.58
N GLN A 297 20.45 -9.08 -16.97
CA GLN A 297 21.47 -9.75 -16.14
C GLN A 297 22.30 -8.74 -15.32
N ALA A 298 21.95 -7.46 -15.34
CA ALA A 298 22.58 -6.45 -14.51
C ALA A 298 22.41 -6.77 -13.02
N LYS A 299 23.42 -6.38 -12.23
CA LYS A 299 23.39 -6.49 -10.78
C LYS A 299 22.19 -5.71 -10.22
N ALA A 300 21.40 -6.33 -9.35
CA ALA A 300 20.28 -5.62 -8.74
C ALA A 300 20.75 -4.40 -7.93
N PRO A 301 19.99 -3.29 -7.96
CA PRO A 301 20.29 -2.14 -7.14
C PRO A 301 20.18 -2.48 -5.64
N ASN A 302 21.00 -1.82 -4.83
CA ASN A 302 20.99 -1.94 -3.37
C ASN A 302 19.95 -1.03 -2.69
N PHE A 303 18.94 -0.56 -3.43
CA PHE A 303 17.88 0.29 -2.93
C PHE A 303 16.51 -0.19 -3.43
N GLY A 304 15.47 0.15 -2.66
CA GLY A 304 14.07 0.01 -3.03
C GLY A 304 13.41 1.37 -3.12
N ILE A 305 12.55 1.56 -4.13
CA ILE A 305 11.78 2.78 -4.32
C ILE A 305 10.32 2.49 -3.94
N ASN A 306 9.70 3.38 -3.17
CA ASN A 306 8.28 3.31 -2.86
C ASN A 306 7.57 4.65 -3.08
N TRP A 307 6.32 4.58 -3.52
CA TRP A 307 5.43 5.71 -3.74
C TRP A 307 3.98 5.26 -3.57
N THR A 308 3.14 6.11 -2.99
CA THR A 308 1.70 5.89 -2.88
C THR A 308 0.95 7.06 -3.52
N LEU A 309 -0.23 6.80 -4.09
CA LEU A 309 -1.09 7.85 -4.63
C LEU A 309 -1.34 8.96 -3.60
N GLY A 310 -0.96 10.19 -3.94
CA GLY A 310 -1.02 11.35 -3.06
C GLY A 310 0.34 11.80 -2.52
N ASP A 311 1.36 10.95 -2.60
CA ASP A 311 2.74 11.34 -2.33
C ASP A 311 3.29 12.25 -3.44
N LYS A 312 4.06 13.26 -3.04
CA LYS A 312 4.67 14.22 -3.98
C LYS A 312 5.90 13.64 -4.68
N GLU A 313 6.68 12.86 -3.94
CA GLU A 313 7.95 12.30 -4.38
C GLU A 313 8.07 10.85 -3.93
N VAL A 314 8.89 10.11 -4.67
CA VAL A 314 9.27 8.74 -4.32
C VAL A 314 10.16 8.75 -3.06
N GLU A 315 10.08 7.71 -2.24
CA GLU A 315 11.05 7.48 -1.17
C GLU A 315 11.99 6.37 -1.61
N VAL A 316 13.29 6.65 -1.53
CA VAL A 316 14.36 5.69 -1.82
C VAL A 316 14.92 5.17 -0.49
N VAL A 317 14.87 3.85 -0.32
CA VAL A 317 15.29 3.13 0.89
C VAL A 317 16.47 2.24 0.55
N ASN A 318 17.56 2.34 1.31
CA ASN A 318 18.68 1.43 1.17
C ASN A 318 18.25 0.03 1.67
N SER A 319 18.36 -0.97 0.81
CA SER A 319 17.89 -2.34 1.07
C SER A 319 18.70 -3.08 2.13
N LEU A 320 19.93 -2.63 2.43
CA LEU A 320 20.79 -3.19 3.47
C LEU A 320 20.47 -2.61 4.84
N THR A 321 20.25 -1.29 4.93
CA THR A 321 20.02 -0.62 6.22
C THR A 321 18.54 -0.51 6.60
N GLY A 322 17.64 -0.64 5.63
CA GLY A 322 16.20 -0.43 5.81
C GLY A 322 15.81 1.04 6.09
N LYS A 323 16.74 1.98 5.93
CA LYS A 323 16.55 3.42 6.11
C LYS A 323 16.57 4.15 4.77
N THR A 324 16.06 5.38 4.75
CA THR A 324 16.14 6.21 3.53
C THR A 324 17.58 6.55 3.19
N VAL A 325 17.84 7.02 1.97
CA VAL A 325 19.16 7.51 1.54
C VAL A 325 19.73 8.61 2.44
N ASN A 326 18.87 9.37 3.13
CA ASN A 326 19.23 10.40 4.09
C ASN A 326 19.30 9.87 5.54
N ASN A 327 19.41 8.54 5.70
CA ASN A 327 19.44 7.83 6.98
C ASN A 327 18.21 8.07 7.89
N GLN A 328 17.07 8.44 7.30
CA GLN A 328 15.81 8.67 8.02
C GLN A 328 14.97 7.40 8.10
N ILE A 329 14.00 7.40 9.01
CA ILE A 329 13.02 6.32 9.15
C ILE A 329 12.09 6.33 7.93
N SER A 330 12.02 5.20 7.22
CA SER A 330 11.15 5.07 6.04
C SER A 330 9.66 5.09 6.41
N ARG A 331 8.85 5.67 5.52
CA ARG A 331 7.39 5.78 5.67
C ARG A 331 6.66 4.43 5.74
N ILE A 332 7.29 3.35 5.28
CA ILE A 332 6.74 1.98 5.25
C ILE A 332 7.26 1.09 6.39
N THR A 333 7.85 1.67 7.43
CA THR A 333 8.29 0.92 8.62
C THR A 333 7.15 0.53 9.56
N LYS A 334 7.39 -0.46 10.43
CA LYS A 334 6.42 -0.88 11.47
C LYS A 334 5.97 0.30 12.33
N GLN A 335 6.92 1.14 12.75
CA GLN A 335 6.66 2.32 13.58
C GLN A 335 5.74 3.32 12.87
N MET A 336 6.00 3.61 11.59
CA MET A 336 5.18 4.55 10.82
C MET A 336 3.77 4.01 10.54
N PHE A 337 3.63 2.72 10.23
CA PHE A 337 2.31 2.10 10.11
C PHE A 337 1.57 2.04 11.45
N TYR A 338 2.26 1.80 12.55
CA TYR A 338 1.62 1.78 13.87
C TYR A 338 1.13 3.17 14.28
N ARG A 339 1.91 4.22 14.02
CA ARG A 339 1.49 5.62 14.21
C ARG A 339 0.26 5.96 13.39
N LYS A 340 0.21 5.56 12.10
CA LYS A 340 -0.96 5.73 11.24
C LYS A 340 -2.18 4.97 11.78
N TYR A 341 -1.99 3.73 12.23
CA TYR A 341 -3.06 2.95 12.86
C TYR A 341 -3.59 3.62 14.12
N GLY A 342 -2.72 4.14 14.99
CA GLY A 342 -3.15 4.86 16.18
C GLY A 342 -3.95 6.12 15.86
N ASN A 343 -3.55 6.87 14.83
CA ASN A 343 -4.34 7.99 14.33
C ASN A 343 -5.71 7.54 13.78
N LEU A 344 -5.79 6.39 13.10
CA LEU A 344 -7.06 5.84 12.64
C LEU A 344 -7.97 5.47 13.83
N MET A 345 -7.44 4.77 14.83
CA MET A 345 -8.23 4.37 16.02
C MET A 345 -8.75 5.57 16.81
N LYS A 346 -7.98 6.67 16.85
CA LYS A 346 -8.41 7.92 17.50
C LYS A 346 -9.50 8.66 16.74
N ASN A 347 -9.51 8.59 15.40
CA ASN A 347 -10.33 9.48 14.56
C ASN A 347 -11.47 8.78 13.80
N LEU A 348 -11.43 7.46 13.62
CA LEU A 348 -12.46 6.74 12.86
C LEU A 348 -13.79 6.70 13.62
N PRO A 349 -14.91 7.04 12.98
CA PRO A 349 -16.22 6.96 13.59
C PRO A 349 -16.64 5.51 13.85
N GLY A 350 -17.46 5.29 14.88
CA GLY A 350 -18.01 3.97 15.22
C GLY A 350 -16.96 2.92 15.59
N ILE A 351 -15.81 3.35 16.13
CA ILE A 351 -14.83 2.51 16.82
C ILE A 351 -15.07 2.65 18.33
N ASN A 352 -15.47 1.54 18.96
CA ASN A 352 -15.83 1.50 20.38
C ASN A 352 -14.58 1.48 21.28
N GLU A 353 -13.59 0.66 20.95
CA GLU A 353 -12.32 0.54 21.69
C GLU A 353 -11.21 1.33 21.00
N ARG A 354 -10.95 2.54 21.49
CA ARG A 354 -9.90 3.43 20.93
C ARG A 354 -8.54 3.28 21.60
N LYS A 355 -8.47 2.54 22.71
CA LYS A 355 -7.24 2.33 23.46
C LYS A 355 -6.37 1.32 22.72
N LEU A 356 -5.22 1.82 22.24
CA LEU A 356 -4.13 0.96 21.80
C LEU A 356 -3.49 0.31 23.04
N THR A 357 -2.88 -0.85 22.89
CA THR A 357 -1.92 -1.28 23.92
C THR A 357 -0.67 -0.42 23.81
N THR A 358 0.10 -0.39 24.89
CA THR A 358 1.40 0.27 24.91
C THR A 358 2.34 -0.35 23.86
N ASP A 359 2.26 -1.66 23.66
CA ASP A 359 3.14 -2.41 22.76
C ASP A 359 2.53 -2.76 21.38
N TYR A 360 3.33 -2.67 20.32
CA TYR A 360 2.97 -3.02 18.94
C TYR A 360 2.65 -4.51 18.77
N GLY A 361 3.50 -5.40 19.29
CA GLY A 361 3.32 -6.84 19.24
C GLY A 361 2.02 -7.29 19.92
N GLN A 362 1.76 -6.78 21.12
CA GLN A 362 0.53 -7.02 21.87
C GLN A 362 -0.71 -6.52 21.13
N THR A 363 -0.67 -5.33 20.51
CA THR A 363 -1.80 -4.82 19.72
C THR A 363 -2.15 -5.80 18.60
N LYS A 364 -1.14 -6.33 17.91
CA LYS A 364 -1.35 -7.32 16.85
C LYS A 364 -1.90 -8.63 17.39
N ALA A 365 -1.39 -9.10 18.53
CA ALA A 365 -1.80 -10.36 19.14
C ALA A 365 -3.27 -10.37 19.59
N LYS A 366 -3.82 -9.20 19.97
CA LYS A 366 -5.23 -9.06 20.38
C LYS A 366 -6.25 -9.36 19.27
N ILE A 367 -5.86 -9.29 17.99
CA ILE A 367 -6.79 -9.45 16.87
C ILE A 367 -7.05 -10.93 16.57
N LYS A 368 -7.98 -11.51 17.33
CA LYS A 368 -8.20 -12.97 17.45
C LYS A 368 -8.35 -13.68 16.12
N ASP A 369 -9.31 -13.28 15.28
CA ASP A 369 -9.61 -14.00 14.03
C ASP A 369 -8.43 -14.01 13.06
N TYR A 370 -7.73 -12.88 12.93
CA TYR A 370 -6.51 -12.81 12.14
C TYR A 370 -5.43 -13.77 12.68
N GLN A 371 -5.28 -13.85 14.00
CA GLN A 371 -4.31 -14.77 14.61
C GLN A 371 -4.72 -16.24 14.44
N ILE A 372 -6.02 -16.55 14.49
CA ILE A 372 -6.55 -17.90 14.22
C ILE A 372 -6.24 -18.29 12.76
N ALA A 373 -6.64 -17.47 11.79
CA ALA A 373 -6.38 -17.72 10.37
C ALA A 373 -4.87 -17.86 10.07
N LYS A 374 -4.03 -17.04 10.70
CA LYS A 374 -2.56 -17.14 10.57
C LYS A 374 -2.00 -18.43 11.16
N ARG A 375 -2.49 -18.87 12.33
CA ARG A 375 -2.05 -20.14 12.94
C ARG A 375 -2.45 -21.32 12.09
N GLU A 376 -3.65 -21.28 11.54
CA GLU A 376 -4.18 -22.33 10.67
C GLU A 376 -3.39 -22.44 9.36
N LEU A 377 -3.05 -21.32 8.71
CA LEU A 377 -2.12 -21.32 7.58
C LEU A 377 -0.81 -22.04 7.91
N PHE A 378 -0.21 -21.76 9.07
CA PHE A 378 1.04 -22.41 9.47
C PHE A 378 0.85 -23.89 9.77
N ALA A 379 -0.33 -24.29 10.28
CA ALA A 379 -0.68 -25.69 10.46
C ALA A 379 -0.86 -26.40 9.11
N ALA A 380 -1.47 -25.75 8.11
CA ALA A 380 -1.63 -26.30 6.77
C ALA A 380 -0.27 -26.60 6.11
N PHE A 381 0.68 -25.67 6.16
CA PHE A 381 2.04 -25.92 5.65
C PHE A 381 2.72 -27.13 6.32
N ARG A 382 2.54 -27.31 7.63
CA ARG A 382 3.07 -28.48 8.35
C ARG A 382 2.40 -29.77 7.93
N ARG A 383 1.07 -29.76 7.74
CA ARG A 383 0.30 -30.94 7.36
C ARG A 383 0.62 -31.45 5.96
N GLU A 384 1.04 -30.54 5.07
CA GLU A 384 1.49 -30.85 3.71
C GLU A 384 3.01 -31.14 3.62
N ASP A 385 3.71 -31.21 4.77
CA ASP A 385 5.17 -31.39 4.83
C ASP A 385 5.97 -30.35 4.00
N LEU A 386 5.48 -29.12 3.97
CA LEU A 386 6.10 -28.02 3.23
C LEU A 386 7.09 -27.21 4.08
N GLY A 387 7.38 -27.66 5.30
CA GLY A 387 8.26 -26.99 6.25
C GLY A 387 7.53 -26.05 7.22
N ASN A 388 8.31 -25.45 8.12
CA ASN A 388 7.80 -24.56 9.17
C ASN A 388 7.94 -23.08 8.78
N TRP A 389 6.91 -22.28 9.03
CA TRP A 389 6.99 -20.84 8.82
C TRP A 389 7.94 -20.20 9.83
N LEU A 390 9.03 -19.59 9.33
CA LEU A 390 10.00 -18.90 10.16
C LEU A 390 9.50 -17.50 10.55
N LYS A 391 9.57 -17.22 11.85
CA LYS A 391 9.24 -15.91 12.44
C LYS A 391 10.51 -15.18 12.81
N LYS A 392 10.40 -13.85 12.87
CA LYS A 392 11.43 -13.00 13.47
C LYS A 392 11.37 -13.12 15.00
N PRO A 393 12.45 -12.77 15.71
CA PRO A 393 12.44 -12.66 17.17
C PRO A 393 11.29 -11.74 17.62
N GLN A 394 10.68 -12.04 18.76
CA GLN A 394 9.50 -11.32 19.25
C GLN A 394 9.84 -9.87 19.63
N GLU A 395 11.07 -9.66 20.10
CA GLU A 395 11.68 -8.40 20.51
C GLU A 395 11.61 -7.36 19.38
N GLN A 396 11.59 -7.80 18.11
CA GLN A 396 11.41 -6.91 16.95
C GLN A 396 10.07 -6.15 16.98
N ASP A 397 9.02 -6.77 17.54
CA ASP A 397 7.68 -6.21 17.64
C ASP A 397 7.42 -5.61 19.05
N GLU A 398 8.39 -5.65 19.96
CA GLU A 398 8.30 -5.12 21.33
C GLU A 398 8.69 -3.63 21.40
N PHE A 399 7.80 -2.76 20.93
CA PHE A 399 8.01 -1.31 21.00
C PHE A 399 6.70 -0.54 21.13
N ALA A 400 6.79 0.61 21.80
CA ALA A 400 5.71 1.58 21.91
C ALA A 400 5.88 2.74 20.92
N LEU A 401 4.80 3.48 20.66
CA LEU A 401 4.92 4.78 20.03
C LEU A 401 5.44 5.79 21.06
N PRO A 402 6.37 6.68 20.70
CA PRO A 402 6.70 7.84 21.53
C PRO A 402 5.43 8.64 21.82
N GLU A 403 5.29 9.14 23.05
CA GLU A 403 4.15 9.95 23.49
C GLU A 403 3.94 11.22 22.66
#